data_AF-A0A1H0GXA4-F1
#
_entry.id   AF-A0A1H0GXA4-F1
#
_cell.length_a   1.000
_cell.length_b   1.000
_cell.length_c   1.000
_cell.angle_alpha   90.00
_cell.angle_beta   90.00
_cell.angle_gamma   90.00
#
_symmetry.space_group_name_H-M   'P 1'
#
loop_
_entity.id
_entity.type
_entity.pdbx_description
1 polymer ?
#
loop_
_entity_poly.entity_id
_entity_poly.type
_entity_poly.pdbx_seq_one_letter_code
_entity_poly.pdbx_strand_id
1 'polypeptide(L)'
;MSIFQNVTISGEKGNYEVKGEAKIETDAFQYSVEDGENFIDSGNVSFDKKEGDWGDFQIEINIPKDMLPVFGVLSLTLYEMKEDGEMVNEEGFTLDKLNEEEGM
;
A
#
# COMPACT_ATOMS: atom_id res chain seq x y z
N MET A 1 3.20 -0.17 -18.23
CA MET A 1 2.43 1.08 -18.01
C MET A 1 1.73 0.84 -16.69
N SER A 2 1.90 1.71 -15.70
CA SER A 2 1.26 1.46 -14.40
C SER A 2 -0.24 1.67 -14.50
N ILE A 3 -1.00 0.90 -13.71
CA ILE A 3 -2.43 1.08 -13.49
C ILE A 3 -2.72 1.97 -12.29
N PHE A 4 -1.70 2.39 -11.54
CA PHE A 4 -1.80 3.35 -10.43
C PHE A 4 -1.15 4.67 -10.84
N GLN A 5 -1.75 5.78 -10.43
CA GLN A 5 -1.19 7.11 -10.67
C GLN A 5 -1.57 8.09 -9.56
N ASN A 6 -0.84 9.21 -9.51
CA ASN A 6 -1.08 10.29 -8.55
C ASN A 6 -1.12 9.81 -7.09
N VAL A 7 -0.35 8.76 -6.78
CA VAL A 7 -0.27 8.19 -5.44
C VAL A 7 0.42 9.16 -4.49
N THR A 8 -0.25 9.47 -3.41
CA THR A 8 0.21 10.31 -2.31
C THR A 8 0.09 9.55 -1.01
N ILE A 9 1.12 9.67 -0.18
CA ILE A 9 1.22 8.99 1.11
C ILE A 9 1.44 10.07 2.15
N SER A 10 0.66 10.00 3.23
CA SER A 10 0.80 10.89 4.38
C SER A 10 0.60 10.12 5.68
N GLY A 11 1.06 10.70 6.78
CA GLY A 11 1.07 10.04 8.08
C GLY A 11 2.45 9.51 8.46
N GLU A 12 2.56 9.02 9.69
CA GLU A 12 3.81 8.56 10.31
C GLU A 12 3.49 7.63 11.49
N LYS A 13 4.52 6.91 11.97
CA LYS A 13 4.46 6.16 13.24
C LYS A 13 3.26 5.18 13.30
N GLY A 14 3.06 4.43 12.21
CA GLY A 14 2.04 3.39 12.09
C GLY A 14 0.64 3.85 11.71
N ASN A 15 0.44 5.13 11.38
CA ASN A 15 -0.84 5.62 10.88
C ASN A 15 -0.59 6.27 9.53
N TYR A 16 -1.02 5.61 8.45
CA TYR A 16 -0.78 6.06 7.09
C TYR A 16 -2.08 6.20 6.31
N GLU A 17 -2.19 7.28 5.55
CA GLU A 17 -3.25 7.50 4.58
C GLU A 17 -2.62 7.50 3.18
N VAL A 18 -3.07 6.56 2.34
CA VAL A 18 -2.62 6.42 0.95
C VAL A 18 -3.79 6.77 0.04
N LYS A 19 -3.59 7.74 -0.84
CA LYS A 19 -4.58 8.18 -1.83
C LYS A 19 -3.99 8.14 -3.22
N GLY A 20 -4.79 7.82 -4.20
CA GLY A 20 -4.36 7.86 -5.60
C GLY A 20 -5.51 7.53 -6.54
N GLU A 21 -5.18 7.33 -7.80
CA GLU A 21 -6.10 6.84 -8.81
C GLU A 21 -5.62 5.47 -9.31
N ALA A 22 -6.57 4.58 -9.58
CA ALA A 22 -6.32 3.28 -10.20
C ALA A 22 -7.23 3.09 -11.41
N LYS A 23 -6.71 2.42 -12.44
CA LYS A 23 -7.47 1.94 -13.60
C LYS A 23 -7.38 0.41 -13.62
N ILE A 24 -8.23 -0.22 -12.83
CA ILE A 24 -8.29 -1.68 -12.72
C ILE A 24 -9.31 -2.24 -13.71
N GLU A 25 -8.97 -3.40 -14.29
CA GLU A 25 -9.88 -4.20 -15.11
C GLU A 25 -10.72 -5.17 -14.23
N THR A 26 -10.41 -5.22 -12.94
CA THR A 26 -11.12 -6.02 -11.95
C THR A 26 -11.93 -5.14 -11.01
N ASP A 27 -12.73 -5.77 -10.14
CA ASP A 27 -13.55 -5.08 -9.14
C ASP A 27 -12.73 -4.63 -7.91
N ALA A 28 -11.48 -5.10 -7.77
CA ALA A 28 -10.66 -4.81 -6.60
C ALA A 28 -9.18 -5.11 -6.81
N PHE A 29 -8.32 -4.33 -6.15
CA PHE A 29 -6.89 -4.64 -6.02
C PHE A 29 -6.54 -4.92 -4.56
N GLN A 30 -5.33 -5.44 -4.32
CA GLN A 30 -4.82 -5.76 -3.00
C GLN A 30 -3.60 -4.90 -2.66
N TYR A 31 -3.30 -4.83 -1.37
CA TYR A 31 -2.05 -4.25 -0.90
C TYR A 31 -1.42 -5.11 0.18
N SER A 32 -0.10 -5.06 0.29
CA SER A 32 0.67 -5.60 1.41
C SER A 32 1.60 -4.54 1.99
N VAL A 33 1.83 -4.63 3.29
CA VAL A 33 2.79 -3.81 4.04
C VAL A 33 3.86 -4.70 4.61
N GLU A 34 5.12 -4.35 4.36
CA GLU A 34 6.28 -5.14 4.71
C GLU A 34 7.38 -4.25 5.31
N ASP A 35 8.21 -4.83 6.20
CA ASP A 35 9.40 -4.18 6.76
C ASP A 35 10.71 -4.74 6.19
N GLY A 36 10.68 -5.22 4.95
CA GLY A 36 11.80 -5.87 4.28
C GLY A 36 11.65 -7.38 4.26
N GLU A 37 11.84 -8.06 5.38
CA GLU A 37 11.70 -9.53 5.45
C GLU A 37 10.42 -9.99 6.16
N ASN A 38 9.74 -9.11 6.91
CA ASN A 38 8.50 -9.46 7.60
C ASN A 38 7.29 -8.84 6.92
N PHE A 39 6.26 -9.67 6.77
CA PHE A 39 4.92 -9.24 6.43
C PHE A 39 4.25 -8.63 7.67
N ILE A 40 3.72 -7.41 7.52
CA ILE A 40 3.10 -6.65 8.61
C ILE A 40 1.57 -6.66 8.49
N ASP A 41 1.03 -6.33 7.32
CA ASP A 41 -0.41 -6.22 7.11
C ASP A 41 -0.78 -6.37 5.62
N SER A 42 -2.04 -6.68 5.32
CA SER A 42 -2.57 -6.64 3.96
C SER A 42 -4.06 -6.32 3.95
N GLY A 43 -4.55 -5.89 2.79
CA GLY A 43 -5.96 -5.65 2.61
C GLY A 43 -6.38 -5.65 1.16
N ASN A 44 -7.70 -5.47 0.98
CA ASN A 44 -8.32 -5.40 -0.34
C ASN A 44 -9.06 -4.06 -0.46
N VAL A 45 -8.90 -3.43 -1.62
CA VAL A 45 -9.54 -2.17 -1.97
C VAL A 45 -10.54 -2.45 -3.08
N SER A 46 -11.82 -2.44 -2.74
CA SER A 46 -12.90 -2.61 -3.71
C SER A 46 -13.17 -1.30 -4.46
N PHE A 47 -13.43 -1.41 -5.75
CA PHE A 47 -13.72 -0.29 -6.64
C PHE A 47 -15.18 -0.33 -7.09
N ASP A 48 -15.94 0.70 -6.69
CA ASP A 48 -17.30 0.93 -7.19
C ASP A 48 -17.27 1.81 -8.46
N LYS A 49 -16.43 1.46 -9.43
CA LYS A 49 -16.28 2.18 -10.70
C LYS A 49 -16.40 1.24 -11.89
N LYS A 50 -16.68 1.81 -13.07
CA LYS A 50 -16.72 1.05 -14.31
C LYS A 50 -15.31 0.57 -14.64
N GLU A 51 -15.21 -0.71 -14.99
CA GLU A 51 -14.01 -1.35 -15.51
C GLU A 51 -13.32 -0.48 -16.57
N GLY A 52 -12.01 -0.29 -16.42
CA GLY A 52 -11.19 0.42 -17.41
C GLY A 52 -11.25 1.95 -17.37
N ASP A 53 -12.01 2.57 -16.47
CA ASP A 53 -11.91 4.00 -16.15
C ASP A 53 -10.98 4.22 -14.94
N TRP A 54 -10.34 5.40 -14.88
CA TRP A 54 -9.62 5.82 -13.67
C TRP A 54 -10.62 6.14 -12.55
N GLY A 55 -10.35 5.64 -11.36
CA GLY A 55 -11.10 5.96 -10.15
C GLY A 55 -10.20 6.23 -8.96
N ASP A 56 -10.64 7.13 -8.08
CA ASP A 56 -9.93 7.45 -6.84
C ASP A 56 -10.01 6.30 -5.85
N PHE A 57 -8.92 6.10 -5.10
CA PHE A 57 -8.87 5.19 -3.96
C PHE A 57 -8.30 5.86 -2.72
N GLN A 58 -8.67 5.31 -1.56
CA GLN A 58 -8.10 5.67 -0.27
C GLN A 58 -7.89 4.41 0.57
N ILE A 59 -6.70 4.29 1.16
CA ILE A 59 -6.33 3.21 2.08
C ILE A 59 -5.92 3.85 3.40
N GLU A 60 -6.51 3.39 4.50
CA GLU A 60 -6.10 3.74 5.85
C GLU A 60 -5.37 2.56 6.48
N ILE A 61 -4.08 2.72 6.71
CA ILE A 61 -3.22 1.67 7.28
C ILE A 61 -2.91 2.04 8.72
N ASN A 62 -3.29 1.14 9.64
CA ASN A 62 -3.11 1.31 11.07
C ASN A 62 -2.30 0.15 11.63
N ILE A 63 -1.00 0.38 11.85
CA ILE A 63 -0.05 -0.61 12.38
C ILE A 63 0.15 -0.33 13.87
N PRO A 64 -0.24 -1.26 14.76
CA PRO A 64 0.10 -1.21 16.18
C PRO A 64 1.59 -0.98 16.43
N LYS A 65 1.91 -0.16 17.43
CA LYS A 65 3.30 0.25 17.73
C LYS A 65 4.23 -0.92 18.04
N ASP A 66 3.70 -2.00 18.59
CA ASP A 66 4.42 -3.24 18.89
C ASP A 66 4.76 -4.07 17.65
N MET A 67 4.11 -3.78 16.51
CA MET A 67 4.44 -4.37 15.20
C MET A 67 5.25 -3.42 14.31
N LEU A 68 5.48 -2.18 14.74
CA LEU A 68 6.35 -1.27 14.01
C LEU A 68 7.80 -1.67 14.20
N PRO A 69 8.59 -1.75 13.11
CA PRO A 69 10.02 -2.01 13.23
C PRO A 69 10.69 -0.82 13.92
N VAL A 70 11.68 -1.10 14.76
CA VAL A 70 12.43 -0.04 15.47
C VAL A 70 13.27 0.78 14.49
N PHE A 71 13.78 0.14 13.45
CA PHE A 71 14.54 0.74 12.36
C PHE A 71 14.24 0.02 11.05
N GLY A 72 14.33 0.72 9.92
CA GLY A 72 14.11 0.16 8.60
C GLY A 72 13.17 1.01 7.74
N VAL A 73 12.63 0.38 6.70
CA VAL A 73 11.72 1.03 5.75
C VAL A 73 10.43 0.24 5.75
N LEU A 74 9.32 0.91 6.07
CA LEU A 74 7.99 0.35 5.84
C LEU A 74 7.63 0.57 4.37
N SER A 75 7.35 -0.52 3.69
CA SER A 75 7.05 -0.54 2.27
C SER A 75 5.61 -1.00 2.05
N LEU A 76 4.93 -0.36 1.11
CA LEU A 76 3.60 -0.71 0.62
C LEU A 76 3.75 -1.25 -0.79
N THR A 77 3.13 -2.38 -1.08
CA THR A 77 3.02 -2.91 -2.43
C THR A 77 1.56 -2.94 -2.82
N LEU A 78 1.19 -2.29 -3.92
CA LEU A 78 -0.14 -2.36 -4.53
C LEU A 78 -0.10 -3.33 -5.71
N TYR A 79 -1.07 -4.22 -5.84
CA TYR A 79 -1.10 -5.24 -6.90
C TYR A 79 -2.50 -5.77 -7.17
N GLU A 80 -2.72 -6.39 -8.33
CA GLU A 80 -3.89 -7.21 -8.61
C GLU A 80 -3.52 -8.69 -8.49
N MET A 81 -4.40 -9.49 -7.88
CA MET A 81 -4.27 -10.94 -7.82
C MET A 81 -5.19 -11.58 -8.85
N LYS A 82 -4.61 -12.35 -9.78
CA LYS A 82 -5.36 -13.16 -10.73
C LYS A 82 -6.00 -14.37 -10.06
N GLU A 83 -6.96 -14.99 -10.76
CA GLU A 83 -7.65 -16.20 -10.29
C GLU A 83 -6.71 -17.40 -10.01
N ASP A 84 -5.57 -17.47 -10.70
CA ASP A 84 -4.54 -18.51 -10.50
C ASP A 84 -3.55 -18.19 -9.37
N GLY A 85 -3.71 -17.04 -8.70
CA GLY A 85 -2.87 -16.56 -7.61
C GLY A 85 -1.64 -15.76 -8.06
N GLU A 86 -1.46 -15.50 -9.36
CA GLU A 86 -0.38 -14.64 -9.85
C GLU A 86 -0.62 -13.18 -9.44
N MET A 87 0.40 -12.54 -8.86
CA MET A 87 0.43 -11.10 -8.62
C MET A 87 0.84 -10.38 -9.91
N VAL A 88 0.03 -9.41 -10.33
CA VAL A 88 0.29 -8.57 -11.51
C VAL A 88 0.08 -7.10 -11.19
N ASN A 89 0.56 -6.24 -12.09
CA ASN A 89 0.45 -4.79 -11.98
C ASN A 89 1.01 -4.25 -10.64
N GLU A 90 2.10 -4.85 -10.18
CA GLU A 90 2.74 -4.53 -8.91
C GLU A 90 3.41 -3.15 -8.94
N GLU A 91 3.15 -2.34 -7.91
CA GLU A 91 3.85 -1.08 -7.68
C GLU A 91 4.17 -0.87 -6.20
N GLY A 92 5.45 -0.61 -5.91
CA GLY A 92 5.97 -0.43 -4.57
C GLY A 92 6.15 1.04 -4.19
N PHE A 93 5.79 1.37 -2.95
CA PHE A 93 5.91 2.71 -2.36
C PHE A 93 6.53 2.63 -0.97
N THR A 94 7.20 3.69 -0.55
CA THR A 94 7.67 3.84 0.83
C THR A 94 6.59 4.50 1.68
N LEU A 95 6.15 3.84 2.75
CA LEU A 95 5.27 4.44 3.77
C LEU A 95 6.06 5.31 4.72
N ASP A 96 7.17 4.77 5.24
CA ASP A 96 7.96 5.43 6.29
C ASP A 96 9.40 4.94 6.28
N LYS A 97 10.31 5.79 6.74
CA LYS A 97 11.70 5.43 7.03
C LYS A 97 11.92 5.60 8.51
N LEU A 98 11.82 4.49 9.22
CA LEU A 98 12.03 4.44 10.66
C LEU A 98 13.53 4.38 10.91
N ASN A 99 14.07 5.47 11.41
CA ASN A 99 15.41 5.51 11.98
C ASN A 99 15.24 5.63 13.48
N GLU A 100 16.21 5.18 14.28
CA GLU A 100 16.30 5.68 15.66
C GLU A 100 16.26 7.21 15.57
N GLU A 101 15.23 7.85 16.13
CA GLU A 101 15.24 9.30 16.30
C GLU A 101 16.57 9.61 16.99
N GLU A 102 17.42 10.43 16.34
CA GLU A 102 18.71 10.82 16.87
C GLU A 102 18.51 11.30 18.30
N GLY A 103 18.96 10.48 19.24
CA GLY A 103 18.91 10.80 20.65
C GLY A 103 19.62 12.14 20.86
N MET A 104 18.87 13.10 21.37
CA MET A 104 19.39 14.35 21.95
C MET A 104 20.53 14.07 22.94
#